data_AF-A0A6G1Q5Z3-F1
#
_entry.id   AF-A0A6G1Q5Z3-F1
#
_cell.length_a   1.000
_cell.length_b   1.000
_cell.length_c   1.000
_cell.angle_alpha   90.00
_cell.angle_beta   90.00
_cell.angle_gamma   90.00
#
_symmetry.space_group_name_H-M   'P 1'
#
loop_
_entity.id
_entity.type
_entity.pdbx_description
1 polymer ?
#
loop_
_entity_poly.entity_id
_entity_poly.type
_entity_poly.pdbx_seq_one_letter_code
_entity_poly.pdbx_strand_id
1 'polypeptide(L)'
;MAAIVRTLRCSVLKQSSRQFSTTCGVQAGEKWRKEHGLARSGTEYGPLTDLPDWSFADGRPAPPMKGQLRRKQEREALARRIVMLNSEVDRGIERWSQKQEETKRIEEHKKSLLLKPKGKLLVKKLSQS
;
A
#
# COMPACT_ATOMS: atom_id res chain seq x y z
N MET A 1 -9.18 38.72 -80.20
CA MET A 1 -8.36 39.02 -79.00
C MET A 1 -8.49 37.85 -78.04
N ALA A 2 -7.51 36.94 -78.02
CA ALA A 2 -7.55 35.73 -77.21
C ALA A 2 -7.21 36.04 -75.74
N ALA A 3 -8.11 35.70 -74.82
CA ALA A 3 -7.86 35.83 -73.39
C ALA A 3 -7.34 34.48 -72.84
N ILE A 4 -6.13 34.51 -72.29
CA ILE A 4 -5.45 33.37 -71.67
C ILE A 4 -6.13 33.06 -70.33
N VAL A 5 -6.86 31.95 -70.26
CA VAL A 5 -7.43 31.44 -69.00
C VAL A 5 -6.30 30.81 -68.19
N ARG A 6 -5.80 31.54 -67.19
CA ARG A 6 -4.86 31.01 -66.20
C ARG A 6 -5.58 30.06 -65.26
N THR A 7 -5.28 28.77 -65.38
CA THR A 7 -5.68 27.73 -64.43
C THR A 7 -4.89 27.91 -63.14
N LEU A 8 -5.51 28.50 -62.12
CA LEU A 8 -4.98 28.49 -60.76
C LEU A 8 -5.35 27.16 -60.10
N ARG A 9 -4.40 26.21 -60.12
CA ARG A 9 -4.40 25.05 -59.21
C ARG A 9 -4.24 25.57 -57.78
N CYS A 10 -5.33 25.63 -57.01
CA CYS A 10 -5.26 25.84 -55.58
C CYS A 10 -5.12 24.48 -54.89
N SER A 11 -3.92 23.92 -54.91
CA SER A 11 -3.58 22.67 -54.21
C SER A 11 -2.93 22.98 -52.86
N VAL A 12 -3.71 23.47 -51.89
CA VAL A 12 -3.34 23.32 -50.47
C VAL A 12 -4.63 23.17 -49.67
N LEU A 13 -5.14 21.94 -49.59
CA LEU A 13 -5.93 21.54 -48.44
C LEU A 13 -5.02 21.73 -47.22
N LYS A 14 -5.14 22.85 -46.52
CA LYS A 14 -4.53 23.02 -45.20
C LYS A 14 -5.19 22.00 -44.28
N GLN A 15 -4.59 20.83 -44.20
CA GLN A 15 -4.94 19.79 -43.26
C GLN A 15 -4.52 20.29 -41.88
N SER A 16 -5.36 21.13 -41.29
CA SER A 16 -5.32 21.47 -39.86
C SER A 16 -5.76 20.22 -39.09
N SER A 17 -4.89 19.22 -38.99
CA SER A 17 -5.06 18.19 -37.98
C SER A 17 -4.79 18.84 -36.62
N ARG A 18 -5.86 19.21 -35.91
CA ARG A 18 -5.75 19.47 -34.47
C ARG A 18 -5.37 18.13 -33.85
N GLN A 19 -4.08 17.95 -33.57
CA GLN A 19 -3.59 16.77 -32.88
C GLN A 19 -4.09 16.85 -31.44
N PHE A 20 -5.13 16.07 -31.11
CA PHE A 20 -5.49 15.85 -29.72
C PHE A 20 -4.44 14.92 -29.12
N SER A 21 -3.69 15.42 -28.14
CA SER A 21 -2.77 14.57 -27.39
C SER A 21 -3.58 13.56 -26.59
N THR A 22 -3.37 12.27 -26.85
CA THR A 22 -3.95 11.17 -26.07
C THR A 22 -3.07 10.78 -24.88
N THR A 23 -1.95 11.49 -24.66
CA THR A 23 -1.09 11.26 -23.51
C THR A 23 -1.84 11.59 -22.21
N CYS A 24 -1.73 10.70 -21.23
CA CYS A 24 -2.29 10.96 -19.90
C CYS A 24 -1.68 12.25 -19.33
N GLY A 25 -2.53 13.16 -18.85
CA GLY A 25 -2.06 14.37 -18.19
C GLY A 25 -1.31 13.99 -16.92
N VAL A 26 0.01 14.27 -16.88
CA VAL A 26 0.81 14.12 -15.67
C VAL A 26 0.44 15.28 -14.74
N GLN A 27 0.11 14.97 -13.47
CA GLN A 27 -0.12 16.02 -12.49
C GLN A 27 1.20 16.74 -12.19
N ALA A 28 1.27 18.02 -12.53
CA ALA A 28 2.46 18.83 -12.26
C ALA A 28 2.77 18.84 -10.76
N GLY A 29 4.03 18.53 -10.41
CA GLY A 29 4.51 18.54 -9.02
C GLY A 29 4.19 17.29 -8.20
N GLU A 30 3.57 16.25 -8.76
CA GLU A 30 3.27 15.00 -8.05
C GLU A 30 4.53 14.36 -7.42
N LYS A 31 5.62 14.28 -8.19
CA LYS A 31 6.88 13.67 -7.74
C LYS A 31 7.43 14.39 -6.50
N TRP A 32 7.53 15.72 -6.57
CA TRP A 32 7.99 16.56 -5.48
C TRP A 32 7.10 16.39 -4.24
N ARG A 33 5.77 16.38 -4.40
CA ARG A 33 4.83 16.17 -3.27
C ARG A 33 5.08 14.84 -2.56
N LYS A 34 5.20 13.75 -3.31
CA LYS A 34 5.47 12.42 -2.73
C LYS A 34 6.82 12.35 -2.03
N GLU A 35 7.85 12.96 -2.61
CA GLU A 35 9.19 13.06 -2.00
C GLU A 35 9.15 13.81 -0.65
N HIS A 36 8.20 14.73 -0.48
CA HIS A 36 8.00 15.50 0.75
C HIS A 36 6.91 14.92 1.66
N GLY A 37 6.45 13.68 1.42
CA GLY A 37 5.44 13.03 2.25
C GLY A 37 4.04 13.65 2.17
N LEU A 38 3.76 14.43 1.12
CA LEU A 38 2.46 15.01 0.86
C LEU A 38 1.60 14.07 0.01
N ALA A 39 0.29 14.35 0.01
CA ALA A 39 -0.65 13.70 -0.87
C ALA A 39 -0.25 13.85 -2.35
N ARG A 40 -0.58 12.84 -3.16
CA ARG A 40 -0.30 12.84 -4.60
C ARG A 40 -0.94 14.06 -5.26
N SER A 41 -2.20 14.30 -4.91
CA SER A 41 -2.97 15.47 -5.31
C SER A 41 -3.25 16.37 -4.11
N GLY A 42 -3.50 17.65 -4.35
CA GLY A 42 -3.79 18.61 -3.27
C GLY A 42 -5.14 18.43 -2.55
N THR A 43 -5.97 17.47 -3.00
CA THR A 43 -7.36 17.29 -2.56
C THR A 43 -7.62 15.97 -1.82
N GLU A 44 -6.64 15.07 -1.72
CA GLU A 44 -6.82 13.77 -1.07
C GLU A 44 -6.88 13.90 0.46
N TYR A 45 -5.85 14.50 1.05
CA TYR A 45 -5.76 14.77 2.48
C TYR A 45 -4.88 15.99 2.74
N GLY A 46 -5.02 16.61 3.90
CA GLY A 46 -4.25 17.78 4.30
C GLY A 46 -5.11 18.99 4.61
N PRO A 47 -4.49 20.11 5.02
CA PRO A 47 -5.20 21.25 5.59
C PRO A 47 -6.22 21.85 4.62
N LEU A 48 -5.93 21.86 3.32
CA LEU A 48 -6.85 22.38 2.30
C LEU A 48 -8.17 21.59 2.21
N THR A 49 -8.19 20.30 2.56
CA THR A 49 -9.37 19.44 2.41
C THR A 49 -9.98 19.03 3.75
N ASP A 50 -9.19 19.00 4.81
CA ASP A 50 -9.61 18.52 6.13
C ASP A 50 -10.11 19.66 7.06
N LEU A 51 -9.70 20.91 6.80
CA LEU A 51 -10.20 22.09 7.52
C LEU A 51 -11.56 22.55 6.97
N PRO A 52 -12.38 23.22 7.81
CA PRO A 52 -13.64 23.79 7.36
C PRO A 52 -13.40 25.02 6.48
N ASP A 53 -14.15 25.11 5.37
CA ASP A 53 -14.06 26.24 4.43
C ASP A 53 -14.57 27.58 5.01
N TRP A 54 -15.36 27.53 6.10
CA TRP A 54 -15.95 28.70 6.73
C TRP A 54 -16.20 28.46 8.23
N SER A 55 -16.48 29.54 8.96
CA SER A 55 -16.93 29.52 10.36
C SER A 55 -17.94 30.65 10.60
N PHE A 56 -18.70 30.58 11.69
CA PHE A 56 -19.60 31.68 12.05
C PHE A 56 -18.79 32.89 12.52
N ALA A 57 -19.30 34.11 12.27
CA ALA A 57 -18.63 35.34 12.70
C ALA A 57 -18.38 35.41 14.23
N ASP A 58 -19.25 34.76 15.01
CA ASP A 58 -19.11 34.65 16.47
C ASP A 58 -17.99 33.68 16.91
N GLY A 59 -17.30 33.02 15.97
CA GLY A 59 -16.27 32.01 16.24
C GLY A 59 -16.81 30.59 16.49
N ARG A 60 -18.13 30.38 16.35
CA ARG A 60 -18.71 29.02 16.41
C ARG A 60 -18.19 28.19 15.22
N PRO A 61 -17.87 26.90 15.43
CA PRO A 61 -17.38 26.05 14.36
C PRO A 61 -18.49 25.77 13.34
N ALA A 62 -18.10 25.63 12.06
CA ALA A 62 -19.03 25.17 11.05
C ALA A 62 -19.47 23.72 11.32
N PRO A 63 -20.72 23.36 11.00
CA PRO A 63 -21.16 21.97 11.05
C PRO A 63 -20.31 21.10 10.11
N PRO A 64 -20.02 19.84 10.47
CA PRO A 64 -19.14 18.99 9.69
C PRO A 64 -19.73 18.66 8.32
N MET A 65 -18.89 18.71 7.28
CA MET A 65 -19.30 18.38 5.92
C MET A 65 -19.52 16.88 5.75
N LYS A 66 -20.50 16.48 4.93
CA LYS A 66 -20.80 15.06 4.64
C LYS A 66 -19.56 14.27 4.19
N GLY A 67 -18.74 14.85 3.31
CA GLY A 67 -17.51 14.23 2.82
C GLY A 67 -16.43 14.08 3.89
N GLN A 68 -16.37 14.98 4.87
CA GLN A 68 -15.45 14.89 6.01
C GLN A 68 -15.88 13.77 6.97
N LEU A 69 -17.19 13.67 7.25
CA LEU A 69 -17.74 12.59 8.08
C LEU A 69 -17.48 11.22 7.44
N ARG A 70 -17.75 11.07 6.14
CA ARG A 70 -17.47 9.83 5.40
C ARG A 70 -15.99 9.45 5.48
N ARG A 71 -15.08 10.39 5.20
CA ARG A 71 -13.62 10.14 5.28
C ARG A 71 -13.17 9.74 6.68
N LYS A 72 -13.76 10.33 7.74
CA LYS A 72 -13.47 9.93 9.13
C LYS A 72 -13.90 8.49 9.41
N GLN A 73 -15.10 8.10 8.98
CA GLN A 73 -15.60 6.73 9.14
C GLN A 73 -14.76 5.71 8.37
N GLU A 74 -14.38 6.03 7.13
CA GLU A 74 -13.50 5.18 6.31
C GLU A 74 -12.12 5.01 6.95
N ARG A 75 -11.52 6.10 7.45
CA ARG A 75 -10.23 6.06 8.17
C ARG A 75 -10.31 5.23 9.45
N GLU A 76 -11.41 5.35 10.20
CA GLU A 76 -11.66 4.56 11.39
C GLU A 76 -11.80 3.06 11.08
N ALA A 77 -12.60 2.71 10.07
CA ALA A 77 -12.77 1.33 9.63
C ALA A 77 -11.43 0.71 9.18
N LEU A 78 -10.61 1.49 8.46
CA LEU A 78 -9.28 1.06 8.06
C LEU A 78 -8.37 0.83 9.28
N ALA A 79 -8.34 1.76 10.24
CA ALA A 79 -7.53 1.64 11.44
C ALA A 79 -7.91 0.40 12.27
N ARG A 80 -9.21 0.15 12.46
CA ARG A 80 -9.71 -1.05 13.14
C ARG A 80 -9.24 -2.33 12.45
N ARG A 81 -9.28 -2.36 11.11
CA ARG A 81 -8.81 -3.51 10.32
C ARG A 81 -7.31 -3.74 10.48
N ILE A 82 -6.49 -2.69 10.45
CA ILE A 82 -5.04 -2.80 10.64
C ILE A 82 -4.73 -3.42 12.01
N VAL A 83 -5.36 -2.91 13.07
CA VAL A 83 -5.16 -3.42 14.43
C VAL A 83 -5.56 -4.88 14.54
N MET A 84 -6.71 -5.25 13.97
CA MET A 84 -7.19 -6.64 13.95
C MET A 84 -6.17 -7.56 13.25
N LEU A 85 -5.73 -7.21 12.04
CA LEU A 85 -4.79 -8.03 11.27
C LEU A 85 -3.44 -8.18 11.98
N ASN A 86 -2.91 -7.12 12.58
CA ASN A 86 -1.68 -7.20 13.37
C ASN A 86 -1.84 -8.19 14.54
N SER A 87 -2.97 -8.12 15.25
CA SER A 87 -3.22 -9.04 16.36
C SER A 87 -3.33 -10.51 15.92
N GLU A 88 -3.84 -10.78 14.71
CA GLU A 88 -3.89 -12.14 14.16
C GLU A 88 -2.50 -12.66 13.81
N VAL A 89 -1.66 -11.81 13.23
CA VAL A 89 -0.26 -12.13 12.93
C VAL A 89 0.50 -12.45 14.21
N ASP A 90 0.38 -11.60 15.25
CA ASP A 90 1.06 -11.79 16.53
C ASP A 90 0.66 -13.12 17.19
N ARG A 91 -0.65 -13.41 17.24
CA ARG A 91 -1.16 -14.70 17.74
C ARG A 91 -0.65 -15.89 16.93
N GLY A 92 -0.49 -15.73 15.62
CA GLY A 92 0.08 -16.75 14.74
C GLY A 92 1.53 -17.06 15.09
N ILE A 93 2.34 -16.02 15.32
CA ILE A 93 3.74 -16.13 15.72
C ILE A 93 3.86 -16.81 17.09
N GLU A 94 3.06 -16.38 18.07
CA GLU A 94 3.04 -16.97 19.41
C GLU A 94 2.69 -18.46 19.36
N ARG A 95 1.62 -18.83 18.64
CA ARG A 95 1.20 -20.23 18.50
C ARG A 95 2.27 -21.07 17.81
N TRP A 96 2.93 -20.53 16.78
CA TRP A 96 4.01 -21.24 16.10
C TRP A 96 5.21 -21.46 17.02
N SER A 97 5.59 -20.43 17.78
CA SER A 97 6.68 -20.51 18.76
C SER A 97 6.39 -21.55 19.85
N GLN A 98 5.18 -21.54 20.42
CA GLN A 98 4.75 -22.53 21.41
C GLN A 98 4.80 -23.96 20.86
N LYS A 99 4.34 -24.16 19.61
CA LYS A 99 4.38 -25.47 18.96
C LYS A 99 5.81 -25.97 18.77
N GLN A 100 6.74 -25.09 18.36
CA GLN A 100 8.15 -25.46 18.22
C GLN A 100 8.76 -25.88 19.56
N GLU A 101 8.47 -25.12 20.62
CA GLU A 101 8.93 -25.43 21.97
C GLU A 101 8.35 -26.77 22.48
N GLU A 102 7.05 -27.01 22.27
CA GLU A 102 6.41 -28.27 22.62
C GLU A 102 7.02 -29.46 21.86
N THR A 103 7.30 -29.30 20.56
CA THR A 103 7.96 -30.37 19.80
C THR A 103 9.34 -30.70 20.34
N LYS A 104 10.15 -29.70 20.71
CA LYS A 104 11.46 -29.90 21.33
C LYS A 104 11.33 -30.62 22.67
N ARG A 105 10.39 -30.18 23.52
CA ARG A 105 10.12 -30.83 24.83
C ARG A 105 9.70 -32.28 24.66
N ILE A 106 8.83 -32.59 23.70
CA ILE A 106 8.40 -33.96 23.41
C ILE A 106 9.59 -34.79 22.93
N GLU A 107 10.44 -34.26 22.06
CA GLU A 107 11.65 -34.95 21.60
C GLU A 107 12.62 -35.23 22.73
N GLU A 108 12.88 -34.26 23.60
CA GLU A 108 13.71 -34.40 24.80
C GLU A 108 13.13 -35.43 25.77
N HIS A 109 11.82 -35.37 26.00
CA HIS A 109 11.11 -36.34 26.82
C HIS A 109 11.24 -37.75 26.23
N LYS A 110 10.99 -37.91 24.93
CA LYS A 110 11.19 -39.20 24.23
C LYS A 110 12.61 -39.71 24.36
N LYS A 111 13.62 -38.84 24.20
CA LYS A 111 15.04 -39.19 24.39
C LYS A 111 15.33 -39.65 25.83
N SER A 112 14.76 -39.00 26.83
CA SER A 112 14.93 -39.38 28.24
C SER A 112 14.32 -40.75 28.58
N LEU A 113 13.26 -41.15 27.87
CA LEU A 113 12.60 -42.45 28.02
C LEU A 113 13.30 -43.59 27.26
N LEU A 114 14.31 -43.29 26.42
CA LEU A 114 15.01 -44.32 25.68
C LEU A 114 15.79 -45.24 26.62
N LEU A 115 15.71 -46.55 26.36
CA LEU A 115 16.51 -47.54 27.07
C LEU A 115 18.00 -47.37 26.74
N LYS A 116 18.85 -47.83 27.65
CA LYS A 116 20.31 -47.83 27.46
C LYS A 116 20.67 -48.53 26.14
N PRO A 117 21.59 -47.96 25.35
CA PRO A 117 22.02 -48.57 24.10
C PRO A 117 22.73 -49.91 24.38
N LYS A 118 22.50 -50.91 23.52
CA LYS A 118 23.12 -52.25 23.61
C LYS A 118 23.95 -52.58 22.37
N GLY A 119 24.76 -53.63 22.47
CA GLY A 119 25.49 -54.22 21.33
C GLY A 119 26.64 -53.36 20.79
N LYS A 120 26.75 -53.24 19.46
CA LYS A 120 27.86 -52.55 18.75
C LYS A 120 28.10 -51.11 19.21
N LEU A 121 27.06 -50.41 19.69
CA LEU A 121 27.15 -49.05 20.20
C LEU A 121 27.95 -48.94 21.51
N LEU A 122 27.95 -49.98 22.36
CA LEU A 122 28.76 -50.00 23.58
C LEU A 122 30.24 -50.22 23.25
N VAL A 123 30.53 -51.14 22.33
CA VAL A 123 31.90 -51.49 21.91
C VAL A 123 32.61 -50.28 21.30
N LYS A 124 31.91 -49.52 20.45
CA LYS A 124 32.44 -48.27 19.86
C LYS A 124 32.74 -47.18 20.90
N LYS A 125 31.92 -47.08 21.96
CA LYS A 125 32.09 -46.09 23.01
C LYS A 125 33.31 -46.40 23.89
N LEU A 126 33.55 -47.69 24.15
CA LEU A 126 34.72 -48.20 24.88
C LEU A 126 36.03 -48.07 24.10
N SER A 127 35.99 -48.14 22.76
CA SER A 127 37.19 -48.00 21.92
C SER A 127 37.61 -46.53 21.67
N GLN A 128 36.76 -45.57 22.03
CA GLN A 128 36.99 -44.13 21.82
C GLN A 128 37.37 -43.38 23.11
N SER A 129 37.35 -44.07 24.25
CA SER A 129 37.78 -43.62 25.58
C SER A 129 39.13 -44.25 25.91
#